data_AF-A0A328KUR8-F1
#
_entry.id   AF-A0A328KUR8-F1
#
_cell.length_a   1.000
_cell.length_b   1.000
_cell.length_c   1.000
_cell.angle_alpha   90.00
_cell.angle_beta   90.00
_cell.angle_gamma   90.00
#
_symmetry.space_group_name_H-M   'P 1'
#
loop_
_entity.id
_entity.type
_entity.pdbx_description
1 polymer ?
#
loop_
_entity_poly.entity_id
_entity_poly.type
_entity_poly.pdbx_seq_one_letter_code
_entity_poly.pdbx_strand_id
1 'polypeptide(L)' 'MISFGINLRNIISYTQESRNLNNIRILSKLGIRLFDIYGEPLPVSDVNRELVTALKRQDINTQRYILSHLQG' A
#
# COMPACT_ATOMS: atom_id res chain seq x y z
N MET A 1 -12.51 13.72 -8.01
CA MET A 1 -11.95 12.44 -7.54
C MET A 1 -10.53 12.36 -8.09
N ILE A 2 -9.48 12.36 -7.25
CA ILE A 2 -8.11 12.30 -7.78
C ILE A 2 -7.88 10.89 -8.31
N SER A 3 -7.76 10.77 -9.63
CA SER A 3 -7.29 9.55 -10.29
C SER A 3 -5.78 9.62 -10.33
N PHE A 4 -5.12 9.00 -9.37
CA PHE A 4 -3.71 8.70 -9.52
C PHE A 4 -3.63 7.52 -10.48
N GLY A 5 -2.85 7.61 -11.56
CA GLY A 5 -2.60 6.51 -12.50
C GLY A 5 -1.80 5.35 -11.90
N ILE A 6 -1.81 5.23 -10.57
CA ILE A 6 -1.08 4.25 -9.78
C ILE A 6 -1.98 3.03 -9.58
N ASN A 7 -1.50 1.88 -10.05
CA ASN A 7 -2.15 0.61 -9.78
C ASN A 7 -1.69 0.07 -8.40
N LEU A 8 -2.47 0.38 -7.37
CA LEU A 8 -2.20 -0.06 -5.99
C LEU A 8 -2.07 -1.57 -5.85
N ARG A 9 -2.79 -2.37 -6.66
CA ARG A 9 -2.65 -3.83 -6.66
C ARG A 9 -1.26 -4.24 -7.14
N ASN A 10 -0.76 -3.63 -8.20
CA ASN A 10 0.59 -3.92 -8.69
C ASN A 10 1.65 -3.57 -7.66
N ILE A 11 1.54 -2.42 -6.98
CA ILE A 11 2.44 -2.05 -5.89
C ILE A 11 2.43 -3.10 -4.78
N ILE A 12 1.24 -3.58 -4.39
CA ILE A 12 1.12 -4.59 -3.34
C ILE A 12 1.79 -5.89 -3.77
N SER A 13 1.47 -6.40 -4.96
CA SER A 13 2.08 -7.60 -5.53
C SER A 13 3.60 -7.46 -5.61
N TYR A 14 4.10 -6.40 -6.23
CA TYR A 14 5.52 -6.08 -6.31
C TYR A 14 6.18 -6.05 -4.93
N THR A 15 5.54 -5.41 -3.94
CA THR A 15 6.10 -5.29 -2.58
C THR A 15 6.16 -6.65 -1.88
N GLN A 16 5.15 -7.50 -2.06
CA GLN A 16 5.09 -8.83 -1.47
C GLN A 16 6.14 -9.76 -2.07
N GLU A 17 6.32 -9.72 -3.39
CA GLU A 17 7.31 -10.52 -4.12
C GLU A 17 8.75 -10.05 -3.85
N SER A 18 9.02 -8.75 -3.99
CA SER A 18 10.36 -8.19 -3.85
C SER A 18 10.78 -7.93 -2.40
N ARG A 19 9.85 -8.01 -1.45
CA ARG A 19 10.02 -7.55 -0.07
C ARG A 19 10.52 -6.10 0.01
N ASN A 20 10.03 -5.21 -0.88
CA ASN A 20 10.46 -3.81 -0.93
C ASN A 20 10.23 -3.11 0.43
N LEU A 21 11.33 -2.88 1.17
CA LEU A 21 11.31 -2.37 2.54
C LEU A 21 10.75 -0.94 2.62
N ASN A 22 10.93 -0.13 1.57
CA ASN A 22 10.41 1.23 1.55
C ASN A 22 8.87 1.21 1.52
N ASN A 23 8.28 0.43 0.62
CA ASN A 23 6.84 0.26 0.55
C ASN A 23 6.28 -0.37 1.83
N ILE A 24 6.94 -1.41 2.36
CA ILE A 24 6.54 -2.02 3.64
C ILE A 24 6.51 -0.97 4.75
N ARG A 25 7.53 -0.12 4.84
CA ARG A 25 7.60 0.94 5.86
C ARG A 25 6.48 1.97 5.70
N ILE A 26 6.17 2.39 4.47
CA ILE A 26 5.10 3.34 4.20
C ILE A 26 3.74 2.73 4.56
N LEU A 27 3.47 1.50 4.12
CA LEU A 27 2.21 0.80 4.36
C LEU A 27 2.02 0.48 5.85
N SER A 28 3.09 0.10 6.55
CA SER A 28 3.07 -0.12 8.00
C SER A 28 2.70 1.14 8.79
N LYS A 29 3.18 2.32 8.36
CA LYS A 29 2.76 3.61 8.97
C LYS A 29 1.27 3.91 8.78
N LEU A 30 0.64 3.30 7.78
CA LEU A 30 -0.81 3.38 7.55
C LEU A 30 -1.59 2.30 8.32
N GLY A 31 -0.90 1.46 9.11
CA GLY A 31 -1.49 0.34 9.83
C GLY A 31 -1.82 -0.86 8.93
N ILE A 32 -1.32 -0.88 7.69
CA ILE A 32 -1.62 -1.93 6.72
C ILE A 32 -0.61 -3.06 6.88
N ARG A 33 -1.12 -4.28 6.96
CA ARG A 33 -0.29 -5.50 6.99
C ARG A 33 -0.20 -6.08 5.59
N LEU A 34 1.01 -6.45 5.19
CA LEU A 34 1.26 -7.15 3.92
C LEU A 34 1.42 -8.66 4.08
N PHE A 35 1.75 -9.09 5.29
CA PHE A 35 2.05 -10.47 5.62
C PHE A 35 1.32 -10.88 6.90
N ASP A 36 1.00 -12.16 6.99
CA ASP A 36 0.43 -12.77 8.17
C ASP A 36 1.49 -12.94 9.29
N ILE A 37 1.15 -13.70 10.35
CA ILE A 37 2.06 -13.93 11.47
C ILE A 37 3.22 -14.89 11.15
N TYR A 38 3.11 -15.67 10.06
CA TYR A 38 4.11 -16.60 9.60
C TYR A 38 5.00 -15.99 8.51
N GLY A 39 4.68 -14.78 8.05
CA GLY A 39 5.43 -14.05 7.03
C GLY A 39 4.91 -14.31 5.61
N GLU A 40 3.80 -15.02 5.45
CA GLU A 40 3.16 -15.33 4.18
C GLU A 40 2.36 -14.12 3.67
N PRO A 41 2.35 -13.84 2.36
CA PRO A 41 1.66 -12.70 1.79
C PRO A 41 0.15 -12.79 1.98
N LEU A 42 -0.46 -11.73 2.51
CA LEU A 42 -1.90 -11.60 2.58
C LEU A 42 -2.51 -11.40 1.18
N PRO A 43 -3.79 -11.75 0.97
CA PRO A 43 -4.43 -11.57 -0.33
C PRO A 43 -4.35 -10.12 -0.83
N VAL A 44 -3.84 -9.92 -2.05
CA VAL A 44 -3.67 -8.59 -2.67
C VAL A 44 -4.98 -7.81 -2.68
N SER A 45 -6.13 -8.47 -2.86
CA SER A 45 -7.46 -7.85 -2.81
C SER A 45 -7.76 -7.19 -1.47
N ASP A 46 -7.41 -7.86 -0.38
CA ASP A 46 -7.75 -7.45 0.99
C ASP A 46 -6.86 -6.29 1.41
N VAL A 47 -5.56 -6.43 1.17
CA VAL A 47 -4.58 -5.35 1.34
C VAL A 47 -4.96 -4.13 0.50
N ASN A 48 -5.38 -4.32 -0.76
CA ASN A 48 -5.78 -3.21 -1.62
C ASN A 48 -7.01 -2.49 -1.06
N ARG A 49 -7.98 -3.22 -0.52
CA ARG A 49 -9.16 -2.63 0.13
C ARG A 49 -8.77 -1.83 1.37
N GLU A 50 -7.86 -2.35 2.19
CA GLU A 50 -7.31 -1.63 3.34
C GLU A 50 -6.58 -0.36 2.93
N LEU A 51 -5.70 -0.44 1.92
CA LEU A 51 -4.95 0.70 1.40
C LEU A 51 -5.85 1.80 0.85
N VAL A 52 -6.84 1.45 0.03
CA VAL A 52 -7.81 2.43 -0.47
C VAL A 52 -8.58 3.08 0.68
N THR A 53 -8.94 2.31 1.71
CA THR A 53 -9.65 2.83 2.89
C THR A 53 -8.75 3.75 3.71
N ALA A 54 -7.49 3.38 3.94
CA ALA A 54 -6.52 4.17 4.66
C ALA A 54 -6.22 5.49 3.95
N LEU A 55 -6.04 5.46 2.63
CA LEU A 55 -5.82 6.65 1.80
C LEU A 55 -7.01 7.61 1.88
N LYS A 56 -8.25 7.11 1.77
CA LYS A 56 -9.47 7.94 1.88
C LYS A 56 -9.61 8.67 3.21
N ARG A 57 -8.97 8.19 4.27
CA ARG A 57 -8.97 8.81 5.60
C ARG A 57 -7.91 9.91 5.76
N GLN A 58 -6.96 10.01 4.83
CA GLN A 58 -5.92 11.04 4.86
C GLN A 58 -6.39 12.32 4.17
N ASP A 59 -5.80 13.46 4.56
CA ASP A 59 -5.93 14.69 3.78
C ASP A 59 -5.22 14.58 2.43
N ILE A 60 -5.51 15.53 1.53
CA ILE A 60 -5.07 15.46 0.14
C ILE A 60 -3.55 15.54 -0.06
N ASN A 61 -2.83 16.24 0.82
CA ASN A 61 -1.39 16.37 0.73
C ASN A 61 -0.71 15.10 1.23
N THR A 62 -1.23 14.53 2.32
CA THR A 62 -0.76 13.24 2.83
C THR A 62 -1.01 12.11 1.82
N GLN A 63 -2.19 12.07 1.18
CA GLN A 63 -2.46 11.11 0.11
C GLN A 63 -1.43 11.22 -1.03
N ARG A 64 -1.18 12.45 -1.51
CA ARG A 64 -0.20 12.71 -2.59
C ARG A 64 1.20 12.27 -2.19
N TYR A 65 1.62 12.60 -0.98
CA TYR A 65 2.92 12.21 -0.45
C TYR A 65 3.06 10.69 -0.41
N ILE A 66 2.10 9.96 0.14
CA ILE A 66 2.15 8.49 0.20
C ILE A 66 2.29 7.91 -1.21
N LEU A 67 1.43 8.35 -2.12
CA LEU A 67 1.35 7.80 -3.47
C LEU A 67 2.60 8.11 -4.29
N SER A 68 3.25 9.26 -4.08
CA SER A 68 4.51 9.59 -4.78
C SER A 68 5.72 8.82 -4.28
N HIS A 69 5.62 8.13 -3.13
CA HIS A 69 6.73 7.39 -2.51
C HIS A 69 6.54 5.86 -2.56
N LEU A 70 5.39 5.37 -3.06
CA LEU A 70 5.21 3.96 -3.35
C LEU A 70 5.87 3.60 -4.69
N GLN A 71 6.61 2.50 -4.70
CA GLN A 71 7.29 1.94 -5.88
C GLN A 71 6.51 0.72 -6.37
N GLY A 72 6.43 0.49 -7.68
CA GLY A 72 5.69 -0.64 -8.26
C GLY A 72 6.12 -0.97 -9.67
#